data_AF-A0A484Z960-F1
#
_entry.id   AF-A0A484Z960-F1
#
_cell.length_a   1.000
_cell.length_b   1.000
_cell.length_c   1.000
_cell.angle_alpha   90.00
_cell.angle_beta   90.00
_cell.angle_gamma   90.00
#
_symmetry.space_group_name_H-M   'P 1'
#
loop_
_entity.id
_entity.type
_entity.pdbx_description
1 polymer ?
#
loop_
_entity_poly.entity_id
_entity_poly.type
_entity_poly.pdbx_seq_one_letter_code
_entity_poly.pdbx_strand_id
1 'polypeptide(L)'
;MAERGLFIRDSETDAPERSSFWDDEGSHLDFTNPQTVQWWQNGVTTQLLEMGIDSTWNDNNEYEVWDGEARCHGFGNDICHQTHSPGDAATDDARLTGSAAALCPGKTPYLISRSGCAGMQRYVQTWSGDNRTNWDTLRYNIRMGLGMSLSGLFNVGHDVGGFSGDKPDAELFVRWVQNGVMHPRFTIHSWNDDCTVNEPWMYPGVTPAIRGAIELRYRLLPYLYTLLWQAHADDEPMLRPTFLDHEHDPQTFEECDDFLLGRDLLVASVVDAGQRERRVWLPDNVTGWYDYYTHEWFSGGQWIVRDAPLETLPLLVRAGAGLPLSERITHVSAEKDDTRELKLFPVKGVGTTSGLLFEDDGESWGYQQGNALWG
;
A
#
# COMPACT_ATOMS: atom_id res chain seq x y z
N MET A 1 20.87 -4.59 27.30
CA MET A 1 19.39 -4.73 27.24
C MET A 1 18.92 -5.81 28.20
N ALA A 2 19.45 -7.03 28.12
CA ALA A 2 19.12 -8.14 29.04
C ALA A 2 19.29 -7.78 30.52
N GLU A 3 20.43 -7.21 30.91
CA GLU A 3 20.68 -6.75 32.30
C GLU A 3 19.69 -5.67 32.79
N ARG A 4 19.03 -4.98 31.85
CA ARG A 4 18.04 -3.93 32.13
C ARG A 4 16.59 -4.46 32.10
N GLY A 5 16.38 -5.76 31.83
CA GLY A 5 15.05 -6.38 31.79
C GLY A 5 14.12 -5.82 30.71
N LEU A 6 14.67 -5.51 29.52
CA LEU A 6 13.91 -4.86 28.44
C LEU A 6 13.18 -5.82 27.49
N PHE A 7 13.42 -7.13 27.61
CA PHE A 7 12.89 -8.15 26.73
C PHE A 7 11.69 -8.86 27.35
N ILE A 8 10.87 -9.49 26.49
CA ILE A 8 9.92 -10.53 26.90
C ILE A 8 10.71 -11.64 27.60
N ARG A 9 10.16 -12.19 28.68
CA ARG A 9 10.84 -13.17 29.52
C ARG A 9 10.29 -14.57 29.32
N ASP A 10 11.18 -15.53 29.19
CA ASP A 10 10.88 -16.96 29.18
C ASP A 10 10.19 -17.38 30.50
N SER A 11 9.18 -18.24 30.38
CA SER A 11 8.31 -18.63 31.50
C SER A 11 8.99 -19.54 32.52
N GLU A 12 9.99 -20.32 32.11
CA GLU A 12 10.68 -21.30 32.96
C GLU A 12 11.93 -20.71 33.62
N THR A 13 12.69 -19.92 32.87
CA THR A 13 14.03 -19.45 33.26
C THR A 13 14.06 -17.99 33.71
N ASP A 14 13.02 -17.20 33.40
CA ASP A 14 12.95 -15.75 33.58
C ASP A 14 14.06 -14.97 32.83
N ALA A 15 14.81 -15.65 31.97
CA ALA A 15 15.76 -15.04 31.04
C ALA A 15 15.01 -14.41 29.85
N PRO A 16 15.67 -13.58 29.02
CA PRO A 16 15.06 -13.15 27.76
C PRO A 16 14.59 -14.34 26.93
N GLU A 17 13.35 -14.28 26.48
CA GLU A 17 12.76 -15.26 25.57
C GLU A 17 13.58 -15.33 24.27
N ARG A 18 13.73 -16.53 23.70
CA ARG A 18 14.54 -16.75 22.50
C ARG A 18 13.64 -17.12 21.33
N SER A 19 13.64 -16.24 20.33
CA SER A 19 12.92 -16.40 19.07
C SER A 19 13.92 -16.53 17.90
N SER A 20 13.52 -17.25 16.85
CA SER A 20 14.32 -17.40 15.64
C SER A 20 14.12 -16.19 14.71
N PHE A 21 15.21 -15.60 14.23
CA PHE A 21 15.20 -14.58 13.18
C PHE A 21 15.94 -15.10 11.93
N TRP A 22 16.04 -14.27 10.89
CA TRP A 22 16.62 -14.66 9.59
C TRP A 22 18.04 -15.24 9.68
N ASP A 23 18.91 -14.64 10.49
CA ASP A 23 20.33 -14.99 10.53
C ASP A 23 20.79 -15.67 11.83
N ASP A 24 20.01 -15.55 12.93
CA ASP A 24 20.37 -16.06 14.25
C ASP A 24 19.16 -16.06 15.21
N GLU A 25 19.36 -16.53 16.44
CA GLU A 25 18.40 -16.40 17.55
C GLU A 25 18.51 -15.02 18.22
N GLY A 26 17.36 -14.46 18.61
CA GLY A 26 17.25 -13.16 19.28
C GLY A 26 16.14 -13.14 20.32
N SER A 27 15.84 -11.96 20.86
CA SER A 27 14.77 -11.77 21.85
C SER A 27 13.91 -10.57 21.50
N HIS A 28 12.60 -10.69 21.67
CA HIS A 28 11.67 -9.59 21.42
C HIS A 28 11.68 -8.56 22.55
N LEU A 29 11.69 -7.28 22.18
CA LEU A 29 11.53 -6.16 23.11
C LEU A 29 10.13 -6.18 23.70
N ASP A 30 10.03 -5.96 25.01
CA ASP A 30 8.76 -5.85 25.71
C ASP A 30 8.27 -4.40 25.75
N PHE A 31 7.39 -4.03 24.82
CA PHE A 31 6.84 -2.67 24.75
C PHE A 31 5.81 -2.34 25.83
N THR A 32 5.43 -3.30 26.68
CA THR A 32 4.65 -3.03 27.89
C THR A 32 5.51 -2.48 29.05
N ASN A 33 6.85 -2.48 28.88
CA ASN A 33 7.81 -1.88 29.81
C ASN A 33 8.16 -0.44 29.38
N PRO A 34 7.87 0.59 30.20
CA PRO A 34 8.18 1.98 29.86
C PRO A 34 9.68 2.25 29.65
N GLN A 35 10.56 1.47 30.28
CA GLN A 35 12.01 1.60 30.05
C GLN A 35 12.42 1.07 28.67
N THR A 36 11.73 0.05 28.17
CA THR A 36 11.94 -0.48 26.81
C THR A 36 11.47 0.53 25.78
N VAL A 37 10.30 1.12 25.98
CA VAL A 37 9.78 2.20 25.14
C VAL A 37 10.78 3.35 25.05
N GLN A 38 11.27 3.85 26.19
CA GLN A 38 12.24 4.94 26.20
C GLN A 38 13.55 4.55 25.51
N TRP A 39 14.02 3.32 25.71
CA TRP A 39 15.23 2.83 25.06
C TRP A 39 15.06 2.78 23.53
N TRP A 40 13.93 2.26 23.05
CA TRP A 40 13.61 2.16 21.62
C TRP A 40 13.50 3.53 20.96
N GLN A 41 12.69 4.43 21.52
CA GLN A 41 12.51 5.77 20.97
C GLN A 41 13.83 6.53 20.92
N ASN A 42 14.65 6.47 21.98
CA ASN A 42 15.97 7.08 21.97
C ASN A 42 16.90 6.46 20.92
N GLY A 43 16.84 5.14 20.71
CA GLY A 43 17.59 4.44 19.67
C GLY A 43 17.19 4.91 18.27
N VAL A 44 15.88 4.90 17.95
CA VAL A 44 15.34 5.38 16.68
C VAL A 44 15.76 6.83 16.43
N THR A 45 15.62 7.71 17.42
CA THR A 45 16.02 9.11 17.29
C THR A 45 17.51 9.27 17.06
N THR A 46 18.35 8.75 17.97
CA THR A 46 19.79 9.06 17.96
C THR A 46 20.58 8.30 16.90
N GLN A 47 20.10 7.11 16.49
CA GLN A 47 20.82 6.26 15.54
C GLN A 47 20.29 6.38 14.11
N LEU A 48 19.05 6.84 13.91
CA LEU A 48 18.43 6.95 12.58
C LEU A 48 18.06 8.40 12.25
N LEU A 49 17.12 8.99 13.01
CA LEU A 49 16.55 10.30 12.65
C LEU A 49 17.59 11.42 12.69
N GLU A 50 18.41 11.50 13.75
CA GLU A 50 19.49 12.49 13.88
C GLU A 50 20.60 12.29 12.84
N MET A 51 20.67 11.10 12.21
CA MET A 51 21.56 10.79 11.09
C MET A 51 20.95 11.15 9.73
N GLY A 52 19.75 11.73 9.69
CA GLY A 52 19.07 12.14 8.47
C GLY A 52 18.30 11.01 7.77
N ILE A 53 18.02 9.91 8.47
CA ILE A 53 17.13 8.86 7.98
C ILE A 53 15.70 9.26 8.33
N ASP A 54 14.94 9.74 7.34
CA ASP A 54 13.60 10.30 7.54
C ASP A 54 12.47 9.26 7.64
N SER A 55 12.77 7.98 7.41
CA SER A 55 11.76 6.92 7.38
C SER A 55 12.34 5.58 7.80
N THR A 56 11.50 4.74 8.38
CA THR A 56 11.91 3.44 8.94
C THR A 56 11.02 2.33 8.42
N TRP A 57 11.53 1.11 8.51
CA TRP A 57 10.83 -0.10 8.09
C TRP A 57 10.96 -1.14 9.21
N ASN A 58 9.85 -1.41 9.89
CA ASN A 58 9.74 -2.45 10.89
C ASN A 58 9.36 -3.76 10.19
N ASP A 59 10.33 -4.67 10.07
CA ASP A 59 10.17 -5.99 9.48
C ASP A 59 10.49 -7.08 10.52
N ASN A 60 9.97 -8.30 10.32
CA ASN A 60 10.06 -9.40 11.29
C ASN A 60 9.48 -9.07 12.65
N ASN A 61 8.43 -8.25 12.65
CA ASN A 61 7.75 -7.75 13.83
C ASN A 61 6.46 -8.53 14.12
N GLU A 62 6.38 -9.80 13.74
CA GLU A 62 5.23 -10.67 14.02
C GLU A 62 5.14 -11.03 15.51
N TYR A 63 6.25 -10.89 16.26
CA TYR A 63 6.40 -11.38 17.63
C TYR A 63 6.09 -12.88 17.73
N GLU A 64 6.78 -13.68 16.92
CA GLU A 64 6.61 -15.14 16.86
C GLU A 64 7.22 -15.84 18.09
N VAL A 65 6.71 -15.51 19.27
CA VAL A 65 7.11 -16.08 20.56
C VAL A 65 6.40 -17.41 20.76
N TRP A 66 7.16 -18.51 20.75
CA TRP A 66 6.60 -19.87 20.83
C TRP A 66 6.33 -20.31 22.27
N ASP A 67 6.99 -19.70 23.26
CA ASP A 67 6.65 -19.88 24.66
C ASP A 67 5.30 -19.20 24.96
N GLY A 68 4.25 -20.02 25.05
CA GLY A 68 2.90 -19.57 25.32
C GLY A 68 2.70 -18.95 26.70
N GLU A 69 3.59 -19.21 27.67
CA GLU A 69 3.51 -18.65 29.02
C GLU A 69 4.57 -17.57 29.26
N ALA A 70 5.28 -17.15 28.21
CA ALA A 70 6.24 -16.05 28.28
C ALA A 70 5.61 -14.82 28.93
N ARG A 71 6.41 -14.03 29.66
CA ARG A 71 5.92 -12.94 30.51
C ARG A 71 6.38 -11.59 30.02
N CYS A 72 5.45 -10.65 29.99
CA CYS A 72 5.68 -9.23 29.77
C CYS A 72 5.54 -8.48 31.11
N HIS A 73 6.16 -7.31 31.21
CA HIS A 73 6.03 -6.37 32.31
C HIS A 73 4.57 -5.92 32.55
N GLY A 74 3.74 -5.95 31.50
CA GLY A 74 2.29 -5.73 31.55
C GLY A 74 1.89 -4.40 32.17
N PHE A 75 2.59 -3.31 31.79
CA PHE A 75 2.33 -1.97 32.29
C PHE A 75 2.42 -1.84 33.83
N GLY A 76 3.26 -2.66 34.45
CA GLY A 76 3.53 -2.67 35.89
C GLY A 76 2.86 -3.82 36.63
N ASN A 77 2.06 -4.63 35.95
CA ASN A 77 1.55 -5.90 36.46
C ASN A 77 1.94 -7.00 35.48
N ASP A 78 2.77 -7.95 35.91
CA ASP A 78 3.21 -9.04 35.02
C ASP A 78 2.01 -9.72 34.36
N ILE A 79 2.07 -9.84 33.03
CA ILE A 79 1.07 -10.51 32.21
C ILE A 79 1.72 -11.60 31.36
N CYS A 80 0.95 -12.60 31.00
CA CYS A 80 1.32 -13.55 29.95
C CYS A 80 1.34 -12.83 28.59
N HIS A 81 2.36 -13.09 27.78
CA HIS A 81 2.51 -12.55 26.42
C HIS A 81 1.24 -12.76 25.60
N GLN A 82 0.55 -13.90 25.72
CA GLN A 82 -0.69 -14.15 24.97
C GLN A 82 -1.82 -13.13 25.25
N THR A 83 -1.78 -12.43 26.40
CA THR A 83 -2.76 -11.39 26.72
C THR A 83 -2.46 -10.04 26.08
N HIS A 84 -1.22 -9.82 25.66
CA HIS A 84 -0.81 -8.71 24.81
C HIS A 84 -0.38 -9.32 23.47
N SER A 85 -1.37 -9.54 22.61
CA SER A 85 -1.21 -10.42 21.46
C SER A 85 -0.04 -9.98 20.57
N PRO A 86 0.55 -10.89 19.78
CA PRO A 86 1.64 -10.53 18.87
C PRO A 86 1.30 -9.34 17.96
N GLY A 87 0.03 -9.22 17.53
CA GLY A 87 -0.46 -8.07 16.77
C GLY A 87 -0.54 -6.76 17.57
N ASP A 88 -0.82 -6.81 18.87
CA ASP A 88 -0.76 -5.63 19.75
C ASP A 88 0.69 -5.17 19.91
N ALA A 89 1.62 -6.10 20.14
CA ALA A 89 3.05 -5.80 20.27
C ALA A 89 3.61 -5.17 18.98
N ALA A 90 3.26 -5.73 17.82
CA ALA A 90 3.62 -5.19 16.51
C ALA A 90 3.05 -3.79 16.26
N THR A 91 1.81 -3.54 16.72
CA THR A 91 1.17 -2.23 16.60
C THR A 91 1.82 -1.21 17.54
N ASP A 92 2.22 -1.63 18.74
CA ASP A 92 2.96 -0.78 19.67
C ASP A 92 4.34 -0.44 19.14
N ASP A 93 5.09 -1.40 18.59
CA ASP A 93 6.35 -1.15 17.88
C ASP A 93 6.20 -0.04 16.84
N ALA A 94 5.23 -0.20 15.93
CA ALA A 94 4.96 0.76 14.89
C ALA A 94 4.57 2.15 15.44
N ARG A 95 3.66 2.21 16.41
CA ARG A 95 3.24 3.45 17.07
C ARG A 95 4.40 4.16 17.74
N LEU A 96 5.28 3.44 18.41
CA LEU A 96 6.40 3.99 19.15
C LEU A 96 7.50 4.49 18.23
N THR A 97 7.80 3.77 17.14
CA THR A 97 8.70 4.25 16.08
C THR A 97 8.15 5.52 15.43
N GLY A 98 6.87 5.54 15.07
CA GLY A 98 6.22 6.74 14.51
C GLY A 98 6.21 7.94 15.48
N SER A 99 6.04 7.68 16.79
CA SER A 99 6.11 8.73 17.82
C SER A 99 7.52 9.29 18.00
N ALA A 100 8.55 8.46 17.86
CA ALA A 100 9.94 8.94 17.84
C ALA A 100 10.22 9.77 16.58
N ALA A 101 9.71 9.36 15.41
CA ALA A 101 9.78 10.13 14.18
C ALA A 101 9.05 11.49 14.27
N ALA A 102 7.95 11.57 15.01
CA ALA A 102 7.26 12.84 15.30
C ALA A 102 8.07 13.81 16.18
N LEU A 103 9.18 13.37 16.79
CA LEU A 103 10.14 14.27 17.44
C LEU A 103 10.97 15.08 16.44
N CYS A 104 10.97 14.72 15.14
CA CYS A 104 11.37 15.62 14.06
C CYS A 104 10.27 16.69 13.88
N PRO A 105 10.49 17.94 14.33
CA PRO A 105 9.41 18.91 14.40
C PRO A 105 8.84 19.23 13.02
N GLY A 106 7.51 19.17 12.90
CA GLY A 106 6.79 19.71 11.74
C GLY A 106 6.67 18.78 10.53
N LYS A 107 7.10 17.51 10.61
CA LYS A 107 6.89 16.53 9.53
C LYS A 107 5.94 15.40 9.93
N THR A 108 5.14 14.91 8.98
CA THR A 108 4.37 13.67 9.12
C THR A 108 5.31 12.47 9.01
N PRO A 109 5.28 11.50 9.94
CA PRO A 109 6.15 10.33 9.87
C PRO A 109 5.71 9.40 8.74
N TYR A 110 6.69 8.79 8.06
CA TYR A 110 6.47 7.69 7.14
C TYR A 110 7.18 6.44 7.67
N LEU A 111 6.38 5.40 7.91
CA LEU A 111 6.81 4.14 8.52
C LEU A 111 6.18 2.99 7.76
N ILE A 112 6.97 1.96 7.49
CA ILE A 112 6.50 0.70 6.92
C ILE A 112 6.51 -0.35 8.02
N SER A 113 5.46 -1.18 8.10
CA SER A 113 5.44 -2.32 9.01
C SER A 113 4.77 -3.54 8.40
N ARG A 114 5.35 -4.72 8.65
CA ARG A 114 4.83 -6.00 8.15
C ARG A 114 3.59 -6.43 8.91
N SER A 115 3.72 -6.45 10.23
CA SER A 115 2.71 -6.98 11.13
C SER A 115 2.07 -5.90 12.00
N GLY A 116 0.84 -6.19 12.43
CA GLY A 116 0.04 -5.33 13.27
C GLY A 116 -1.37 -5.89 13.43
N CYS A 117 -2.19 -5.22 14.24
CA CYS A 117 -3.59 -5.52 14.42
C CYS A 117 -4.47 -4.34 13.99
N ALA A 118 -5.78 -4.43 14.25
CA ALA A 118 -6.71 -3.35 13.98
C ALA A 118 -6.25 -2.04 14.66
N GLY A 119 -6.10 -0.98 13.87
CA GLY A 119 -5.56 0.31 14.32
C GLY A 119 -4.13 0.59 13.85
N MET A 120 -3.42 -0.37 13.25
CA MET A 120 -2.09 -0.16 12.67
C MET A 120 -2.11 0.86 11.51
N GLN A 121 -3.21 0.98 10.77
CA GLN A 121 -3.35 1.91 9.64
C GLN A 121 -3.12 3.39 10.01
N ARG A 122 -3.20 3.71 11.31
CA ARG A 122 -2.93 5.06 11.83
C ARG A 122 -1.45 5.42 11.83
N TYR A 123 -0.58 4.42 11.71
CA TYR A 123 0.86 4.58 11.94
C TYR A 123 1.71 4.18 10.74
N VAL A 124 1.22 3.30 9.87
CA VAL A 124 2.06 2.63 8.87
C VAL A 124 1.43 2.52 7.50
N GLN A 125 2.30 2.47 6.50
CA GLN A 125 2.03 1.73 5.27
C GLN A 125 2.40 0.26 5.48
N THR A 126 1.64 -0.67 4.89
CA THR A 126 1.91 -2.11 5.01
C THR A 126 1.94 -2.82 3.66
N TRP A 127 2.32 -4.09 3.65
CA TRP A 127 2.33 -4.95 2.47
C TRP A 127 2.02 -6.40 2.82
N SER A 128 1.77 -7.24 1.82
CA SER A 128 1.39 -8.65 2.02
C SER A 128 2.54 -9.60 2.43
N GLY A 129 3.70 -9.07 2.84
CA GLY A 129 4.88 -9.89 3.15
C GLY A 129 5.54 -10.53 1.92
N ASP A 130 6.31 -11.58 2.21
CA ASP A 130 7.25 -12.27 1.31
C ASP A 130 6.53 -13.10 0.24
N ASN A 131 6.11 -12.43 -0.83
CA ASN A 131 5.38 -13.07 -1.92
C ASN A 131 6.33 -13.79 -2.90
N ARG A 132 5.83 -14.80 -3.63
CA ARG A 132 6.65 -15.59 -4.56
C ARG A 132 6.55 -15.05 -5.99
N THR A 133 7.64 -15.03 -6.74
CA THR A 133 7.64 -14.63 -8.14
C THR A 133 6.90 -15.65 -9.03
N ASN A 134 5.64 -15.35 -9.39
CA ASN A 134 4.85 -16.08 -10.39
C ASN A 134 3.55 -15.31 -10.74
N TRP A 135 2.79 -15.83 -11.72
CA TRP A 135 1.52 -15.26 -12.18
C TRP A 135 0.37 -15.42 -11.18
N ASP A 136 0.31 -16.53 -10.45
CA ASP A 136 -0.73 -16.74 -9.44
C ASP A 136 -0.60 -15.71 -8.31
N THR A 137 0.62 -15.43 -7.85
CA THR A 137 0.87 -14.37 -6.86
C THR A 137 0.38 -13.02 -7.35
N LEU A 138 0.63 -12.65 -8.61
CA LEU A 138 0.09 -11.40 -9.19
C LEU A 138 -1.44 -11.34 -9.07
N ARG A 139 -2.10 -12.44 -9.42
CA ARG A 139 -3.57 -12.56 -9.36
C ARG A 139 -4.10 -12.46 -7.93
N TYR A 140 -3.51 -13.21 -7.00
CA TYR A 140 -3.99 -13.27 -5.63
C TYR A 140 -3.59 -12.04 -4.80
N ASN A 141 -2.52 -11.33 -5.17
CA ASN A 141 -2.17 -10.03 -4.60
C ASN A 141 -3.36 -9.05 -4.71
N ILE A 142 -4.01 -8.98 -5.87
CA ILE A 142 -5.20 -8.12 -6.06
C ILE A 142 -6.27 -8.43 -5.00
N ARG A 143 -6.56 -9.71 -4.77
CA ARG A 143 -7.58 -10.16 -3.81
C ARG A 143 -7.17 -9.88 -2.37
N MET A 144 -5.90 -10.07 -2.04
CA MET A 144 -5.35 -9.73 -0.73
C MET A 144 -5.44 -8.22 -0.47
N GLY A 145 -5.02 -7.39 -1.43
CA GLY A 145 -5.11 -5.93 -1.35
C GLY A 145 -6.56 -5.45 -1.18
N LEU A 146 -7.50 -6.02 -1.93
CA LEU A 146 -8.94 -5.73 -1.78
C LEU A 146 -9.46 -6.10 -0.39
N GLY A 147 -9.11 -7.28 0.13
CA GLY A 147 -9.51 -7.72 1.47
C GLY A 147 -8.91 -6.86 2.58
N MET A 148 -7.65 -6.46 2.45
CA MET A 148 -6.96 -5.56 3.37
C MET A 148 -7.61 -4.16 3.37
N SER A 149 -7.90 -3.63 2.18
CA SER A 149 -8.56 -2.33 2.01
C SER A 149 -9.96 -2.32 2.62
N LEU A 150 -10.77 -3.38 2.42
CA LEU A 150 -12.06 -3.54 3.10
C LEU A 150 -11.94 -3.68 4.63
N SER A 151 -10.77 -4.10 5.12
CA SER A 151 -10.48 -4.27 6.55
C SER A 151 -9.88 -3.01 7.19
N GLY A 152 -9.88 -1.87 6.49
CA GLY A 152 -9.35 -0.60 7.00
C GLY A 152 -7.85 -0.39 6.77
N LEU A 153 -7.17 -1.28 6.04
CA LEU A 153 -5.77 -1.14 5.66
C LEU A 153 -5.68 -0.53 4.25
N PHE A 154 -5.90 0.78 4.16
CA PHE A 154 -6.03 1.48 2.89
C PHE A 154 -4.68 1.78 2.22
N ASN A 155 -3.62 2.00 2.99
CA ASN A 155 -2.27 2.28 2.48
C ASN A 155 -1.47 0.98 2.38
N VAL A 156 -1.81 0.15 1.40
CA VAL A 156 -1.28 -1.20 1.20
C VAL A 156 -0.75 -1.40 -0.22
N GLY A 157 0.12 -2.38 -0.38
CA GLY A 157 0.50 -2.92 -1.69
C GLY A 157 1.27 -4.21 -1.52
N HIS A 158 2.00 -4.58 -2.56
CA HIS A 158 2.76 -5.81 -2.62
C HIS A 158 4.18 -5.49 -3.06
N ASP A 159 5.12 -6.38 -2.79
CA ASP A 159 6.42 -6.29 -3.44
C ASP A 159 6.20 -6.46 -4.93
N VAL A 160 6.86 -5.66 -5.78
CA VAL A 160 6.65 -5.66 -7.22
C VAL A 160 7.75 -6.46 -7.92
N GLY A 161 7.38 -7.43 -8.74
CA GLY A 161 8.28 -8.40 -9.38
C GLY A 161 8.45 -9.72 -8.61
N GLY A 162 7.98 -9.79 -7.37
CA GLY A 162 8.08 -10.95 -6.50
C GLY A 162 9.27 -10.88 -5.56
N PHE A 163 9.04 -11.23 -4.29
CA PHE A 163 10.09 -11.25 -3.28
C PHE A 163 10.98 -12.49 -3.43
N SER A 164 10.41 -13.69 -3.39
CA SER A 164 11.16 -14.95 -3.33
C SER A 164 11.09 -15.78 -4.62
N GLY A 165 12.11 -16.63 -4.82
CA GLY A 165 12.23 -17.54 -5.96
C GLY A 165 13.08 -16.98 -7.10
N ASP A 166 12.83 -17.48 -8.32
CA ASP A 166 13.50 -16.95 -9.51
C ASP A 166 13.06 -15.50 -9.79
N LYS A 167 13.93 -14.72 -10.41
CA LYS A 167 13.57 -13.39 -10.93
C LYS A 167 12.45 -13.51 -11.98
N PRO A 168 11.54 -12.53 -12.09
CA PRO A 168 10.45 -12.58 -13.07
C PRO A 168 11.02 -12.50 -14.48
N ASP A 169 10.38 -13.18 -15.44
CA ASP A 169 10.66 -12.92 -16.84
C ASP A 169 10.20 -11.50 -17.24
N ALA A 170 10.59 -11.04 -18.44
CA ALA A 170 10.32 -9.69 -18.89
C ALA A 170 8.81 -9.37 -18.99
N GLU A 171 7.98 -10.35 -19.34
CA GLU A 171 6.54 -10.14 -19.48
C GLU A 171 5.88 -10.05 -18.09
N LEU A 172 6.17 -11.02 -17.22
CA LEU A 172 5.66 -11.03 -15.85
C LEU A 172 6.05 -9.75 -15.12
N PHE A 173 7.29 -9.29 -15.27
CA PHE A 173 7.76 -8.08 -14.61
C PHE A 173 6.99 -6.83 -15.08
N VAL A 174 6.74 -6.69 -16.38
CA VAL A 174 5.92 -5.59 -16.91
C VAL A 174 4.50 -5.63 -16.33
N ARG A 175 3.87 -6.82 -16.28
CA ARG A 175 2.51 -6.96 -15.74
C ARG A 175 2.44 -6.69 -14.23
N TRP A 176 3.45 -7.09 -13.45
CA TRP A 176 3.57 -6.72 -12.03
C TRP A 176 3.72 -5.21 -11.86
N VAL A 177 4.56 -4.55 -12.66
CA VAL A 177 4.69 -3.09 -12.58
C VAL A 177 3.38 -2.40 -12.94
N GLN A 178 2.72 -2.82 -14.02
CA GLN A 178 1.41 -2.28 -14.43
C GLN A 178 0.36 -2.39 -13.32
N ASN A 179 0.25 -3.55 -12.67
CA ASN A 179 -0.69 -3.72 -11.56
C ASN A 179 -0.24 -2.95 -10.31
N GLY A 180 1.05 -3.00 -9.97
CA GLY A 180 1.62 -2.37 -8.77
C GLY A 180 1.51 -0.85 -8.77
N VAL A 181 1.62 -0.19 -9.94
CA VAL A 181 1.44 1.27 -10.01
C VAL A 181 0.02 1.74 -9.65
N MET A 182 -0.95 0.84 -9.71
CA MET A 182 -2.35 1.09 -9.33
C MET A 182 -2.64 0.78 -7.85
N HIS A 183 -1.66 0.32 -7.07
CA HIS A 183 -1.80 0.11 -5.63
C HIS A 183 -1.29 1.32 -4.83
N PRO A 184 -1.86 1.62 -3.65
CA PRO A 184 -1.42 2.70 -2.78
C PRO A 184 0.09 2.67 -2.51
N ARG A 185 0.63 1.52 -2.10
CA ARG A 185 2.07 1.25 -2.04
C ARG A 185 2.56 0.67 -3.36
N PHE A 186 3.62 1.26 -3.89
CA PHE A 186 4.35 0.75 -5.06
C PHE A 186 5.84 0.64 -4.72
N THR A 187 6.33 -0.59 -4.57
CA THR A 187 7.73 -0.86 -4.23
C THR A 187 8.21 -2.09 -5.00
N ILE A 188 9.24 -1.95 -5.82
CA ILE A 188 9.94 -3.09 -6.41
C ILE A 188 10.90 -3.63 -5.34
N HIS A 189 10.69 -4.88 -4.93
CA HIS A 189 11.47 -5.52 -3.88
C HIS A 189 11.67 -7.00 -4.22
N SER A 190 12.84 -7.54 -3.90
CA SER A 190 13.25 -8.89 -4.30
C SER A 190 14.39 -9.42 -3.45
N TRP A 191 14.32 -10.71 -3.16
CA TRP A 191 15.37 -11.58 -2.66
C TRP A 191 15.40 -12.84 -3.54
N ASN A 192 15.97 -12.70 -4.74
CA ASN A 192 15.98 -13.79 -5.71
C ASN A 192 16.96 -14.90 -5.28
N ASP A 193 16.64 -16.15 -5.61
CA ASP A 193 17.44 -17.33 -5.24
C ASP A 193 18.89 -17.26 -5.79
N ASP A 194 19.10 -16.52 -6.89
CA ASP A 194 20.41 -16.31 -7.52
C ASP A 194 21.16 -15.06 -6.99
N CYS A 195 20.67 -14.46 -5.91
CA CYS A 195 21.16 -13.22 -5.30
C CYS A 195 21.12 -11.99 -6.23
N THR A 196 20.37 -12.04 -7.33
CA THR A 196 20.11 -10.83 -8.14
C THR A 196 18.98 -10.00 -7.53
N VAL A 197 18.84 -8.77 -8.04
CA VAL A 197 17.76 -7.85 -7.65
C VAL A 197 16.93 -7.44 -8.85
N ASN A 198 15.66 -7.14 -8.62
CA ASN A 198 14.77 -6.63 -9.64
C ASN A 198 15.00 -5.12 -9.81
N GLU A 199 15.58 -4.72 -10.95
CA GLU A 199 15.73 -3.32 -11.33
C GLU A 199 14.74 -2.95 -12.44
N PRO A 200 14.13 -1.76 -12.44
CA PRO A 200 13.18 -1.34 -13.48
C PRO A 200 13.74 -1.41 -14.92
N TRP A 201 15.07 -1.38 -15.07
CA TRP A 201 15.77 -1.42 -16.35
C TRP A 201 16.47 -2.76 -16.65
N MET A 202 16.27 -3.80 -15.83
CA MET A 202 16.97 -5.09 -15.97
C MET A 202 16.70 -5.80 -17.31
N TYR A 203 15.62 -5.44 -17.99
CA TYR A 203 15.25 -5.94 -19.31
C TYR A 203 15.13 -4.79 -20.33
N PRO A 204 16.20 -4.45 -21.06
CA PRO A 204 16.23 -3.31 -21.97
C PRO A 204 15.09 -3.26 -23.00
N GLY A 205 14.60 -4.43 -23.44
CA GLY A 205 13.51 -4.53 -24.41
C GLY A 205 12.14 -4.10 -23.88
N VAL A 206 11.92 -4.10 -22.56
CA VAL A 206 10.64 -3.74 -21.94
C VAL A 206 10.73 -2.54 -20.98
N THR A 207 11.93 -1.99 -20.77
CA THR A 207 12.14 -0.75 -20.00
C THR A 207 11.20 0.40 -20.41
N PRO A 208 10.87 0.62 -21.70
CA PRO A 208 9.89 1.65 -22.08
C PRO A 208 8.48 1.40 -21.53
N ALA A 209 8.03 0.14 -21.49
CA ALA A 209 6.71 -0.22 -20.95
C ALA A 209 6.67 -0.02 -19.43
N ILE A 210 7.71 -0.45 -18.72
CA ILE A 210 7.88 -0.23 -17.27
C ILE A 210 7.90 1.27 -16.96
N ARG A 211 8.68 2.04 -17.72
CA ARG A 211 8.72 3.50 -17.58
C ARG A 211 7.34 4.11 -17.79
N GLY A 212 6.63 3.76 -18.86
CA GLY A 212 5.29 4.28 -19.15
C GLY A 212 4.28 4.01 -18.02
N ALA A 213 4.34 2.84 -17.39
CA ALA A 213 3.52 2.51 -16.23
C ALA A 213 3.88 3.39 -15.01
N ILE A 214 5.17 3.58 -14.74
CA ILE A 214 5.64 4.46 -13.65
C ILE A 214 5.25 5.92 -13.93
N GLU A 215 5.43 6.41 -15.15
CA GLU A 215 5.00 7.76 -15.55
C GLU A 215 3.49 7.96 -15.37
N LEU A 216 2.68 6.94 -15.70
CA LEU A 216 1.24 6.97 -15.42
C LEU A 216 0.94 7.10 -13.93
N ARG A 217 1.67 6.40 -13.04
CA ARG A 217 1.56 6.58 -11.59
C ARG A 217 1.83 8.02 -11.19
N TYR A 218 2.94 8.59 -11.68
CA TYR A 218 3.34 9.97 -11.36
C TYR A 218 2.27 10.97 -11.80
N ARG A 219 1.69 10.79 -12.98
CA ARG A 219 0.56 11.60 -13.43
C ARG A 219 -0.66 11.46 -12.52
N LEU A 220 -0.95 10.26 -12.02
CA LEU A 220 -2.08 10.00 -11.12
C LEU A 220 -1.81 10.36 -9.65
N LEU A 221 -0.65 10.91 -9.28
CA LEU A 221 -0.34 11.23 -7.88
C LEU A 221 -1.37 12.15 -7.22
N PRO A 222 -1.88 13.23 -7.83
CA PRO A 222 -2.92 14.05 -7.21
C PRO A 222 -4.22 13.28 -6.94
N TYR A 223 -4.58 12.36 -7.84
CA TYR A 223 -5.72 11.45 -7.64
C TYR A 223 -5.45 10.49 -6.48
N LEU A 224 -4.30 9.80 -6.47
CA LEU A 224 -3.90 8.90 -5.39
C LEU A 224 -3.81 9.61 -4.03
N TYR A 225 -3.32 10.86 -4.01
CA TYR A 225 -3.21 11.67 -2.79
C TYR A 225 -4.59 12.06 -2.26
N THR A 226 -5.50 12.43 -3.16
CA THR A 226 -6.91 12.67 -2.80
C THR A 226 -7.56 11.40 -2.24
N LEU A 227 -7.33 10.24 -2.86
CA LEU A 227 -7.87 8.97 -2.33
C LEU A 227 -7.28 8.64 -0.95
N LEU A 228 -5.99 8.92 -0.72
CA LEU A 228 -5.36 8.73 0.59
C LEU A 228 -5.94 9.70 1.64
N TRP A 229 -6.27 10.93 1.24
CA TRP A 229 -7.01 11.87 2.11
C TRP A 229 -8.40 11.35 2.46
N GLN A 230 -9.17 10.82 1.50
CA GLN A 230 -10.48 10.22 1.78
C GLN A 230 -10.36 8.99 2.69
N ALA A 231 -9.32 8.17 2.50
CA ALA A 231 -9.00 7.07 3.40
C ALA A 231 -8.69 7.56 4.83
N HIS A 232 -8.01 8.69 4.96
CA HIS A 232 -7.69 9.31 6.26
C HIS A 232 -8.89 9.97 6.94
N ALA A 233 -9.69 10.73 6.19
CA ALA A 233 -10.74 11.59 6.71
C ALA A 233 -12.09 10.86 6.87
N ASP A 234 -12.38 9.93 5.96
CA ASP A 234 -13.71 9.34 5.78
C ASP A 234 -13.70 7.79 5.84
N ASP A 235 -12.55 7.18 6.15
CA ASP A 235 -12.34 5.73 6.13
C ASP A 235 -12.73 5.09 4.76
N GLU A 236 -12.54 5.82 3.65
CA GLU A 236 -12.88 5.33 2.33
C GLU A 236 -11.77 4.41 1.74
N PRO A 237 -12.10 3.17 1.34
CA PRO A 237 -11.13 2.28 0.69
C PRO A 237 -10.60 2.86 -0.63
N MET A 238 -9.26 2.89 -0.77
CA MET A 238 -8.59 3.25 -2.03
C MET A 238 -8.71 2.13 -3.07
N LEU A 239 -8.42 0.89 -2.66
CA LEU A 239 -8.65 -0.30 -3.47
C LEU A 239 -10.05 -0.83 -3.16
N ARG A 240 -10.90 -0.93 -4.18
CA ARG A 240 -12.32 -1.21 -4.02
C ARG A 240 -12.70 -2.41 -4.90
N PRO A 241 -13.30 -3.46 -4.35
CA PRO A 241 -13.89 -4.50 -5.19
C PRO A 241 -15.05 -3.89 -5.97
N THR A 242 -15.33 -4.40 -7.16
CA THR A 242 -16.32 -3.79 -8.06
C THR A 242 -17.72 -3.72 -7.44
N PHE A 243 -18.09 -4.64 -6.55
CA PHE A 243 -19.38 -4.60 -5.87
C PHE A 243 -19.54 -3.44 -4.89
N LEU A 244 -18.45 -2.85 -4.37
CA LEU A 244 -18.52 -1.90 -3.26
C LEU A 244 -19.32 -0.63 -3.62
N ASP A 245 -19.25 -0.19 -4.87
CA ASP A 245 -20.03 0.95 -5.38
C ASP A 245 -21.21 0.52 -6.26
N HIS A 246 -21.38 -0.79 -6.46
CA HIS A 246 -22.28 -1.37 -7.45
C HIS A 246 -23.07 -2.58 -6.93
N GLU A 247 -23.44 -2.59 -5.64
CA GLU A 247 -24.15 -3.71 -4.97
C GLU A 247 -25.46 -4.14 -5.65
N HIS A 248 -26.06 -3.25 -6.45
CA HIS A 248 -27.27 -3.53 -7.20
C HIS A 248 -27.04 -4.37 -8.47
N ASP A 249 -25.80 -4.52 -8.92
CA ASP A 249 -25.37 -5.30 -10.08
C ASP A 249 -24.82 -6.66 -9.62
N PRO A 250 -25.59 -7.76 -9.73
CA PRO A 250 -25.18 -9.07 -9.24
C PRO A 250 -23.88 -9.60 -9.87
N GLN A 251 -23.53 -9.16 -11.07
CA GLN A 251 -22.34 -9.61 -11.78
C GLN A 251 -21.05 -9.13 -11.09
N THR A 252 -21.13 -8.07 -10.27
CA THR A 252 -19.98 -7.53 -9.52
C THR A 252 -19.59 -8.37 -8.30
N PHE A 253 -20.43 -9.32 -7.89
CA PHE A 253 -20.12 -10.29 -6.83
C PHE A 253 -19.39 -11.53 -7.36
N GLU A 254 -19.36 -11.73 -8.67
CA GLU A 254 -18.60 -12.82 -9.29
C GLU A 254 -17.10 -12.55 -9.16
N GLU A 255 -16.33 -13.63 -9.00
CA GLU A 255 -14.88 -13.53 -8.88
C GLU A 255 -14.25 -12.99 -10.17
N CYS A 256 -13.43 -11.93 -10.06
CA CYS A 256 -12.69 -11.36 -11.17
C CYS A 256 -11.31 -10.85 -10.73
N ASP A 257 -10.48 -10.44 -11.70
CA ASP A 257 -9.16 -9.84 -11.47
C ASP A 257 -9.16 -8.31 -11.68
N ASP A 258 -10.35 -7.73 -11.84
CA ASP A 258 -10.56 -6.31 -12.04
C ASP A 258 -10.94 -5.65 -10.70
N PHE A 259 -10.51 -4.41 -10.49
CA PHE A 259 -10.82 -3.65 -9.27
C PHE A 259 -10.96 -2.16 -9.57
N LEU A 260 -11.58 -1.43 -8.66
CA LEU A 260 -11.70 0.02 -8.72
C LEU A 260 -10.60 0.66 -7.85
N LEU A 261 -9.85 1.59 -8.42
CA LEU A 261 -8.97 2.51 -7.68
C LEU A 261 -9.73 3.81 -7.45
N GLY A 262 -10.15 4.05 -6.20
CA GLY A 262 -11.21 5.01 -5.89
C GLY A 262 -12.51 4.65 -6.61
N ARG A 263 -13.47 5.57 -6.68
CA ARG A 263 -14.75 5.31 -7.36
C ARG A 263 -14.70 5.43 -8.89
N ASP A 264 -13.59 5.93 -9.43
CA ASP A 264 -13.57 6.45 -10.79
C ASP A 264 -12.76 5.64 -11.79
N LEU A 265 -11.78 4.84 -11.34
CA LEU A 265 -10.87 4.13 -12.24
C LEU A 265 -10.99 2.62 -12.09
N LEU A 266 -11.60 1.95 -13.06
CA LEU A 266 -11.64 0.50 -13.18
C LEU A 266 -10.35 -0.01 -13.82
N VAL A 267 -9.61 -0.80 -13.06
CA VAL A 267 -8.31 -1.38 -13.43
C VAL A 267 -8.52 -2.83 -13.87
N ALA A 268 -8.36 -3.09 -15.17
CA ALA A 268 -8.49 -4.43 -15.74
C ALA A 268 -7.12 -5.09 -15.91
N SER A 269 -6.64 -5.70 -14.81
CA SER A 269 -5.28 -6.24 -14.72
C SER A 269 -5.08 -7.46 -15.64
N VAL A 270 -3.91 -7.53 -16.30
CA VAL A 270 -3.49 -8.72 -17.03
C VAL A 270 -2.68 -9.61 -16.12
N VAL A 271 -3.22 -10.78 -15.81
CA VAL A 271 -2.67 -11.70 -14.79
C VAL A 271 -2.38 -13.10 -15.35
N ASP A 272 -2.36 -13.24 -16.67
CA ASP A 272 -2.05 -14.48 -17.39
C ASP A 272 -0.95 -14.25 -18.43
N ALA A 273 -0.02 -15.20 -18.53
CA ALA A 273 1.07 -15.18 -19.50
C ALA A 273 0.53 -15.17 -20.94
N GLY A 274 1.09 -14.31 -21.79
CA GLY A 274 0.71 -14.19 -23.20
C GLY A 274 -0.63 -13.50 -23.45
N GLN A 275 -1.37 -13.11 -22.41
CA GLN A 275 -2.65 -12.43 -22.57
C GLN A 275 -2.44 -11.03 -23.17
N ARG A 276 -3.13 -10.76 -24.29
CA ARG A 276 -3.07 -9.48 -25.02
C ARG A 276 -4.43 -8.81 -25.23
N GLU A 277 -5.48 -9.40 -24.67
CA GLU A 277 -6.83 -8.86 -24.62
C GLU A 277 -7.44 -9.16 -23.24
N ARG A 278 -8.24 -8.24 -22.72
CA ARG A 278 -9.00 -8.43 -21.48
C ARG A 278 -10.49 -8.41 -21.77
N ARG A 279 -11.19 -9.43 -21.30
CA ARG A 279 -12.66 -9.41 -21.22
C ARG A 279 -13.03 -8.82 -19.86
N VAL A 280 -13.71 -7.68 -19.86
CA VAL A 280 -13.98 -6.87 -18.66
C VAL A 280 -15.47 -6.67 -18.51
N TRP A 281 -15.99 -6.87 -17.30
CA TRP A 281 -17.36 -6.47 -16.98
C TRP A 281 -17.33 -5.00 -16.62
N LEU A 282 -18.17 -4.21 -17.27
CA LEU A 282 -18.41 -2.83 -16.89
C LEU A 282 -19.58 -2.82 -15.91
N PRO A 283 -19.35 -2.55 -14.61
CA PRO A 283 -20.45 -2.48 -13.65
C PRO A 283 -21.53 -1.50 -14.10
N ASP A 284 -22.78 -1.80 -13.80
CA ASP A 284 -23.84 -0.81 -13.98
C ASP A 284 -23.62 0.36 -13.00
N ASN A 285 -23.35 1.53 -13.57
CA ASN A 285 -23.15 2.78 -12.84
C ASN A 285 -24.08 3.89 -13.35
N VAL A 286 -25.08 3.53 -14.19
CA VAL A 286 -26.04 4.42 -14.86
C VAL A 286 -25.45 5.41 -15.87
N THR A 287 -24.24 5.94 -15.65
CA THR A 287 -23.62 6.99 -16.47
C THR A 287 -22.74 6.45 -17.61
N GLY A 288 -22.27 5.21 -17.48
CA GLY A 288 -21.35 4.53 -18.37
C GLY A 288 -19.87 4.69 -18.00
N TRP A 289 -19.02 4.22 -18.89
CA TRP A 289 -17.57 4.14 -18.72
C TRP A 289 -16.86 4.65 -19.97
N TYR A 290 -15.69 5.24 -19.82
CA TYR A 290 -14.81 5.65 -20.90
C TYR A 290 -13.54 4.82 -20.87
N ASP A 291 -13.04 4.38 -22.03
CA ASP A 291 -11.66 3.95 -22.12
C ASP A 291 -10.72 5.13 -21.82
N TYR A 292 -9.78 4.94 -20.89
CA TYR A 292 -8.88 6.02 -20.45
C TYR A 292 -8.03 6.59 -21.58
N TYR A 293 -7.67 5.78 -22.58
CA TYR A 293 -6.75 6.12 -23.66
C TYR A 293 -7.48 6.57 -24.92
N THR A 294 -8.46 5.79 -25.38
CA THR A 294 -9.19 6.06 -26.64
C THR A 294 -10.36 7.01 -26.47
N HIS A 295 -10.82 7.19 -25.23
CA HIS A 295 -12.01 7.97 -24.85
C HIS A 295 -13.30 7.44 -25.49
N GLU A 296 -13.30 6.17 -25.92
CA GLU A 296 -14.52 5.48 -26.34
C GLU A 296 -15.43 5.27 -25.13
N TRP A 297 -16.72 5.60 -25.28
CA TRP A 297 -17.71 5.42 -24.22
C TRP A 297 -18.47 4.10 -24.38
N PHE A 298 -18.79 3.48 -23.25
CA PHE A 298 -19.60 2.28 -23.13
C PHE A 298 -20.69 2.47 -22.07
N SER A 299 -21.86 1.87 -22.28
CA SER A 299 -22.83 1.72 -21.18
C SER A 299 -22.30 0.75 -20.11
N GLY A 300 -22.73 0.91 -18.86
CA GLY A 300 -22.54 -0.11 -17.83
C GLY A 300 -23.41 -1.36 -18.07
N GLY A 301 -23.26 -2.37 -17.21
CA GLY A 301 -24.04 -3.61 -17.25
C GLY A 301 -23.73 -4.49 -18.46
N GLN A 302 -22.49 -4.48 -18.96
CA GLN A 302 -22.11 -5.29 -20.12
C GLN A 302 -20.66 -5.79 -20.07
N TRP A 303 -20.41 -6.89 -20.79
CA TRP A 303 -19.06 -7.36 -21.09
C TRP A 303 -18.51 -6.61 -22.31
N ILE A 304 -17.27 -6.15 -22.20
CA ILE A 304 -16.48 -5.64 -23.31
C ILE A 304 -15.19 -6.44 -23.46
N VAL A 305 -14.55 -6.32 -24.62
CA VAL A 305 -13.17 -6.79 -24.85
C VAL A 305 -12.31 -5.57 -25.13
N ARG A 306 -11.17 -5.46 -24.43
CA ARG A 306 -10.19 -4.40 -24.63
C ARG A 306 -8.85 -4.98 -25.00
N ASP A 307 -8.17 -4.31 -25.92
CA ASP A 307 -6.77 -4.59 -26.22
C ASP A 307 -5.93 -4.38 -24.97
N ALA A 308 -5.05 -5.32 -24.68
CA ALA A 308 -4.14 -5.30 -23.55
C ALA A 308 -2.72 -5.64 -24.02
N PRO A 309 -2.13 -4.87 -24.96
CA PRO A 309 -0.76 -5.09 -25.41
C PRO A 309 0.21 -5.02 -24.22
N LEU A 310 1.43 -5.50 -24.40
CA LEU A 310 2.40 -5.56 -23.28
C LEU A 310 2.65 -4.16 -22.69
N GLU A 311 2.60 -3.14 -23.53
CA GLU A 311 2.94 -1.75 -23.22
C GLU A 311 1.80 -0.99 -22.52
N THR A 312 0.57 -1.51 -22.50
CA THR A 312 -0.61 -0.79 -22.01
C THR A 312 -1.44 -1.65 -21.06
N LEU A 313 -1.74 -1.09 -19.89
CA LEU A 313 -2.70 -1.63 -18.93
C LEU A 313 -4.11 -1.11 -19.31
N PRO A 314 -5.11 -1.98 -19.54
CA PRO A 314 -6.47 -1.51 -19.81
C PRO A 314 -7.08 -0.81 -18.58
N LEU A 315 -7.59 0.41 -18.80
CA LEU A 315 -8.19 1.26 -17.77
C LEU A 315 -9.48 1.87 -18.28
N LEU A 316 -10.52 1.82 -17.47
CA LEU A 316 -11.81 2.44 -17.76
C LEU A 316 -12.12 3.48 -16.69
N VAL A 317 -12.66 4.63 -17.09
CA VAL A 317 -13.00 5.73 -16.21
C VAL A 317 -14.52 5.92 -16.15
N ARG A 318 -15.07 6.07 -14.95
CA ARG A 318 -16.50 6.33 -14.75
C ARG A 318 -16.90 7.62 -15.48
N ALA A 319 -17.98 7.55 -16.26
CA ALA A 319 -18.56 8.75 -16.85
C ALA A 319 -19.11 9.67 -15.73
N GLY A 320 -18.74 10.94 -15.78
CA GLY A 320 -18.93 11.94 -14.74
C GLY A 320 -17.70 12.23 -13.89
N ALA A 321 -16.61 11.46 -14.03
CA ALA A 321 -15.40 11.67 -13.25
C ALA A 321 -14.51 12.79 -13.81
N GLY A 322 -13.77 13.45 -12.92
CA GLY A 322 -12.65 14.32 -13.25
C GLY A 322 -11.41 13.79 -12.56
N LEU A 323 -10.38 13.44 -13.33
CA LEU A 323 -9.12 12.95 -12.77
C LEU A 323 -8.12 14.10 -12.69
N PRO A 324 -7.68 14.51 -11.48
CA PRO A 324 -6.60 15.47 -11.33
C PRO A 324 -5.26 14.77 -11.63
N LEU A 325 -4.50 15.34 -12.56
CA LEU A 325 -3.23 14.81 -13.03
C LEU A 325 -2.11 15.81 -12.78
N SER A 326 -0.95 15.29 -12.41
CA SER A 326 0.30 16.06 -12.38
C SER A 326 0.93 16.07 -13.77
N GLU A 327 1.60 17.17 -14.11
CA GLU A 327 2.47 17.24 -15.29
C GLU A 327 3.81 16.51 -15.06
N ARG A 328 4.07 16.06 -13.82
CA ARG A 328 5.32 15.41 -13.44
C ARG A 328 5.35 13.95 -13.82
N ILE A 329 6.54 13.51 -14.23
CA ILE A 329 6.80 12.13 -14.63
C ILE A 329 8.13 11.56 -14.12
N THR A 330 8.92 12.34 -13.35
CA THR A 330 10.28 11.93 -12.95
C THR A 330 10.48 11.78 -11.44
N HIS A 331 10.04 12.75 -10.64
CA HIS A 331 10.13 12.74 -9.18
C HIS A 331 9.10 13.69 -8.56
N VAL A 332 8.76 13.43 -7.30
CA VAL A 332 7.84 14.25 -6.49
C VAL A 332 8.59 15.45 -5.91
N SER A 333 7.97 16.63 -5.94
CA SER A 333 8.38 17.79 -5.14
C SER A 333 7.17 18.70 -4.97
N ALA A 334 6.79 19.11 -3.76
CA ALA A 334 5.62 19.97 -3.61
C ALA A 334 5.82 21.33 -4.32
N GLU A 335 7.01 21.92 -4.17
CA GLU A 335 7.30 23.29 -4.66
C GLU A 335 7.12 23.51 -6.17
N LYS A 336 7.39 22.50 -7.02
CA LYS A 336 7.23 22.64 -8.49
C LYS A 336 5.96 21.95 -9.02
N ASP A 337 5.14 21.36 -8.13
CA ASP A 337 3.89 20.70 -8.51
C ASP A 337 2.74 21.69 -8.33
N ASP A 338 2.85 22.84 -8.98
CA ASP A 338 2.01 24.03 -8.79
C ASP A 338 0.86 24.14 -9.80
N THR A 339 0.75 23.15 -10.70
CA THR A 339 -0.24 23.11 -11.78
C THR A 339 -0.92 21.75 -11.81
N ARG A 340 -2.23 21.74 -12.09
CA ARG A 340 -3.04 20.53 -12.25
C ARG A 340 -3.70 20.49 -13.62
N GLU A 341 -3.53 19.36 -14.32
CA GLU A 341 -4.38 19.00 -15.45
C GLU A 341 -5.62 18.30 -14.90
N LEU A 342 -6.82 18.78 -15.25
CA LEU A 342 -8.07 18.09 -14.90
C LEU A 342 -8.62 17.38 -16.13
N LYS A 343 -8.50 16.05 -16.17
CA LYS A 343 -9.01 15.23 -17.26
C LYS A 343 -10.47 14.85 -16.99
N LEU A 344 -11.39 15.47 -17.73
CA LEU A 344 -12.83 15.30 -17.55
C LEU A 344 -13.41 14.22 -18.46
N PHE A 345 -14.21 13.34 -17.88
CA PHE A 345 -14.96 12.30 -18.57
C PHE A 345 -16.45 12.59 -18.39
N PRO A 346 -17.10 13.34 -19.30
CA PRO A 346 -18.46 13.86 -19.07
C PRO A 346 -19.53 12.77 -19.12
N VAL A 347 -20.65 12.96 -18.44
CA VAL A 347 -21.84 12.12 -18.66
C VAL A 347 -22.42 12.38 -20.05
N LYS A 348 -23.03 11.37 -20.69
CA LYS A 348 -23.74 11.59 -21.96
C LYS A 348 -24.98 12.46 -21.74
N GLY A 349 -25.17 13.45 -22.61
CA GLY A 349 -26.31 14.37 -22.56
C GLY A 349 -26.03 15.57 -21.66
N VAL A 350 -26.99 15.89 -20.78
CA VAL A 350 -26.90 17.01 -19.84
C VAL A 350 -26.91 16.44 -18.43
N GLY A 351 -25.92 16.82 -17.63
CA GLY A 351 -25.86 16.43 -16.22
C GLY A 351 -24.82 17.23 -15.46
N THR A 352 -24.76 16.98 -14.15
CA THR A 352 -23.82 17.62 -13.23
C THR A 352 -23.24 16.55 -12.33
N THR A 353 -21.93 16.58 -12.16
CA THR A 353 -21.19 15.72 -11.24
C THR A 353 -20.23 16.57 -10.43
N SER A 354 -19.82 16.04 -9.29
CA SER A 354 -18.84 16.65 -8.39
C SER A 354 -17.80 15.58 -8.02
N GLY A 355 -16.59 16.04 -7.73
CA GLY A 355 -15.51 15.24 -7.17
C GLY A 355 -14.80 16.05 -6.09
N LEU A 356 -13.80 15.44 -5.47
CA LEU A 356 -12.92 16.07 -4.51
C LEU A 356 -11.52 16.16 -5.11
N LEU A 357 -10.79 17.23 -4.83
CA LEU A 357 -9.34 17.28 -4.92
C LEU A 357 -8.80 17.77 -3.58
N PHE A 358 -7.81 17.07 -3.01
CA PHE A 358 -7.13 17.50 -1.80
C PHE A 358 -5.65 17.78 -2.08
N GLU A 359 -5.16 18.94 -1.62
CA GLU A 359 -3.76 19.35 -1.73
C GLU A 359 -3.28 20.02 -0.43
N ASP A 360 -2.04 19.74 -0.03
CA ASP A 360 -1.32 20.45 1.03
C ASP A 360 0.18 20.50 0.68
N ASP A 361 1.05 20.74 1.66
CA ASP A 361 2.50 20.76 1.41
C ASP A 361 3.14 19.37 1.25
N GLY A 362 2.37 18.29 1.45
CA GLY A 362 2.82 16.91 1.30
C GLY A 362 3.82 16.42 2.36
N GLU A 363 4.14 17.24 3.37
CA GLU A 363 5.19 16.92 4.35
C GLU A 363 4.79 17.19 5.80
N SER A 364 3.91 18.16 6.07
CA SER A 364 3.66 18.68 7.42
C SER A 364 2.25 18.41 7.93
N TRP A 365 2.04 18.74 9.21
CA TRP A 365 0.71 18.75 9.83
C TRP A 365 -0.09 20.03 9.52
N GLY A 366 0.34 20.84 8.55
CA GLY A 366 -0.26 22.12 8.19
C GLY A 366 -1.74 22.02 7.82
N TYR A 367 -2.17 20.90 7.22
CA TYR A 367 -3.58 20.68 6.86
C TYR A 367 -4.51 20.77 8.08
N GLN A 368 -4.07 20.36 9.28
CA GLN A 368 -4.86 20.44 10.51
C GLN A 368 -5.11 21.88 10.97
N GLN A 369 -4.29 22.82 10.49
CA GLN A 369 -4.40 24.25 10.76
C GLN A 369 -5.07 24.99 9.60
N GLY A 370 -5.61 24.28 8.61
CA GLY A 370 -6.25 24.84 7.42
C GLY A 370 -5.28 25.19 6.29
N ASN A 371 -4.00 24.79 6.37
CA ASN A 371 -3.05 24.95 5.26
C ASN A 371 -3.21 23.82 4.23
N ALA A 372 -4.40 23.73 3.65
CA ALA A 372 -4.74 22.77 2.59
C ALA A 372 -5.77 23.39 1.65
N LEU A 373 -5.74 22.97 0.38
CA LEU A 373 -6.75 23.27 -0.63
C LEU A 373 -7.61 22.02 -0.80
N TRP A 374 -8.92 22.16 -0.61
CA TRP A 374 -9.86 21.06 -0.83
C TRP A 374 -11.22 21.58 -1.28
N GLY A 375 -11.88 20.85 -2.18
CA GLY A 375 -13.20 21.20 -2.71
C GLY A 375 -13.65 20.38 -3.90
#